data_AF-A0A4R3S3S1-F1
#
_entry.id   AF-A0A4R3S3S1-F1
#
_cell.length_a   1.000
_cell.length_b   1.000
_cell.length_c   1.000
_cell.angle_alpha   90.00
_cell.angle_beta   90.00
_cell.angle_gamma   90.00
#
_symmetry.space_group_name_H-M   'P 1'
#
loop_
_entity.id
_entity.type
_entity.pdbx_description
1 polymer ?
#
loop_
_entity_poly.entity_id
_entity_poly.type
_entity_poly.pdbx_seq_one_letter_code
_entity_poly.pdbx_strand_id
1 'polypeptide(L)' 'MPHPFPSSTAFRLELGKSRQVILGEIVFAHYRDGVVDPERFHVDPAAVDAIARLGGDLCSTVRDRFEMLTPTL' A
#
# COMPACT_ATOMS: atom_id res chain seq x y z
N MET A 1 8.05 -13.72 -11.93
CA MET A 1 7.72 -12.34 -11.52
C MET A 1 8.19 -12.18 -10.08
N PRO A 2 9.18 -11.33 -9.76
CA PRO A 2 9.48 -11.02 -8.36
C PRO A 2 8.27 -10.34 -7.69
N HIS A 3 8.11 -10.54 -6.38
CA HIS A 3 7.07 -9.85 -5.61
C HIS A 3 7.32 -8.33 -5.61
N PRO A 4 6.27 -7.48 -5.64
CA PRO A 4 6.44 -6.03 -5.71
C PRO A 4 7.15 -5.45 -4.47
N PHE A 5 7.04 -6.10 -3.32
CA PHE A 5 7.72 -5.75 -2.08
C PHE A 5 8.33 -7.02 -1.45
N PRO A 6 9.54 -7.43 -1.85
CA PRO A 6 10.22 -8.55 -1.21
C PRO A 6 10.53 -8.22 0.25
N SER A 7 10.27 -9.20 1.13
CA SER A 7 10.64 -9.14 2.53
C SER A 7 11.76 -10.13 2.87
N SER A 8 12.68 -9.71 3.74
CA SER A 8 13.83 -10.51 4.21
C SER A 8 13.43 -11.48 5.32
N THR A 9 12.60 -11.01 6.25
CA THR A 9 12.15 -11.74 7.44
C THR A 9 10.70 -11.38 7.72
N ALA A 10 9.92 -12.38 8.17
CA ALA A 10 8.52 -12.19 8.56
C ALA A 10 8.29 -12.65 10.01
N PHE A 11 7.72 -11.76 10.83
CA PHE A 11 7.22 -12.07 12.16
C PHE A 11 5.72 -12.38 12.11
N ARG A 12 5.28 -13.41 12.84
CA ARG A 12 3.86 -13.81 12.91
C ARG A 12 3.31 -13.56 14.30
N LEU A 13 2.25 -12.77 14.35
CA LEU A 13 1.44 -12.58 15.54
C LEU A 13 0.17 -13.42 15.41
N GLU A 14 0.03 -14.44 16.25
CA GLU A 14 -1.19 -15.27 16.32
C GLU A 14 -2.33 -14.48 16.95
N LEU A 15 -3.47 -14.40 16.27
CA LEU A 15 -4.69 -13.79 16.77
C LEU A 15 -5.74 -14.88 17.03
N GLY A 16 -5.46 -15.76 17.98
CA GLY A 16 -6.27 -16.97 18.24
C GLY A 16 -5.89 -18.11 17.30
N LYS A 17 -6.80 -19.09 17.09
CA LYS A 17 -6.46 -20.34 16.40
C LYS A 17 -6.51 -20.28 14.86
N SER A 18 -7.07 -19.22 14.28
CA SER A 18 -7.46 -19.21 12.85
C SER A 18 -6.97 -18.01 12.05
N ARG A 19 -6.33 -17.02 12.68
CA ARG A 19 -5.89 -15.80 12.00
C ARG A 19 -4.54 -15.36 12.53
N GLN A 20 -3.73 -14.85 11.62
CA GLN A 20 -2.37 -14.40 11.88
C GLN A 20 -2.19 -13.02 11.28
N VAL A 21 -1.46 -12.16 11.97
CA VAL A 21 -0.90 -10.93 11.38
C VAL A 21 0.54 -11.24 11.01
N ILE A 22 0.89 -11.04 9.75
CA ILE A 22 2.25 -11.23 9.24
C ILE A 22 2.86 -9.85 9.05
N LEU A 23 3.95 -9.58 9.76
CA LEU A 23 4.74 -8.37 9.63
C LEU A 23 6.03 -8.71 8.88
N GLY A 24 6.35 -7.97 7.83
CA GLY A 24 7.58 -8.15 7.05
C GLY A 24 8.31 -6.84 6.86
N GLU A 25 9.64 -6.87 6.98
CA GLU A 25 10.49 -5.75 6.59
C GLU A 25 10.53 -5.64 5.06
N ILE A 26 10.22 -4.45 4.52
CA ILE A 26 10.32 -4.19 3.07
C ILE A 26 11.78 -3.88 2.76
N VAL A 27 12.44 -4.74 1.98
CA VAL A 27 13.85 -4.55 1.59
C VAL A 27 13.95 -3.70 0.32
N PHE A 28 13.00 -3.88 -0.60
CA PHE A 28 12.91 -3.13 -1.84
C PHE A 28 11.44 -2.91 -2.23
N ALA A 29 11.19 -1.92 -3.07
CA ALA A 29 9.90 -1.63 -3.65
C ALA A 29 10.03 -1.51 -5.16
N HIS A 30 9.22 -2.26 -5.91
CA HIS A 30 9.18 -2.19 -7.36
C HIS A 30 8.00 -1.32 -7.80
N TYR A 31 8.30 -0.20 -8.46
CA TYR A 31 7.31 0.71 -9.03
C TYR A 31 7.41 0.72 -10.55
N ARG A 32 6.29 0.98 -11.21
CA ARG A 32 6.29 1.31 -12.64
C ARG A 32 7.01 2.65 -12.84
N ASP A 33 7.72 2.78 -13.96
CA ASP A 33 8.36 4.03 -14.37
C ASP A 33 7.40 5.23 -14.28
N GLY A 34 7.90 6.33 -13.72
CA GLY A 34 7.13 7.58 -13.55
C GLY A 34 6.14 7.60 -12.38
N VAL A 35 5.99 6.51 -11.62
CA VAL A 35 5.10 6.48 -10.43
C VAL A 35 5.74 7.15 -9.21
N VAL A 36 7.08 7.22 -9.14
CA VAL A 36 7.81 7.83 -8.03
C VAL A 36 8.59 9.03 -8.53
N ASP A 37 8.45 10.16 -7.84
CA ASP A 37 9.33 11.32 -8.01
C ASP A 37 10.75 10.94 -7.55
N PRO A 38 11.76 10.91 -8.45
CA PRO A 38 13.10 10.45 -8.13
C PRO A 38 13.88 11.42 -7.24
N GLU A 39 13.47 12.69 -7.13
CA GLU A 39 14.13 13.69 -6.29
C GLU A 39 13.50 13.78 -4.91
N ARG A 40 12.16 13.71 -4.84
CA ARG A 40 11.40 13.86 -3.59
C ARG A 40 11.00 12.54 -2.94
N PHE A 41 11.20 11.43 -3.64
CA PHE A 41 10.78 10.09 -3.21
C PHE A 41 9.30 9.99 -2.85
N HIS A 42 8.46 10.78 -3.54
CA HIS A 42 7.01 10.76 -3.38
C HIS A 42 6.38 9.86 -4.45
N VAL A 43 5.50 8.96 -4.01
CA VAL A 43 4.69 8.13 -4.89
C VAL A 43 3.48 8.93 -5.36
N ASP A 44 3.26 9.02 -6.67
CA ASP A 44 2.00 9.55 -7.22
C ASP A 44 0.87 8.53 -7.01
N PRO A 45 -0.08 8.80 -6.11
CA PRO A 45 -1.17 7.86 -5.85
C PRO A 45 -2.08 7.68 -7.07
N ALA A 46 -2.21 8.69 -7.94
CA ALA A 46 -3.00 8.58 -9.16
C ALA A 46 -2.37 7.59 -10.15
N ALA A 47 -1.05 7.65 -10.33
CA ALA A 47 -0.31 6.72 -11.17
C ALA A 47 -0.25 5.28 -10.63
N VAL A 48 -0.45 5.06 -9.33
CA VAL A 48 -0.63 3.71 -8.74
C VAL A 48 -1.97 3.08 -9.14
N ASP A 49 -3.03 3.88 -9.34
CA ASP A 49 -4.40 3.45 -9.70
C ASP A 49 -4.92 2.25 -8.87
N ALA A 50 -4.74 2.33 -7.54
CA ALA A 50 -5.11 1.25 -6.63
C ALA A 50 -6.62 0.95 -6.62
N ILE A 51 -6.99 -0.30 -6.31
CA ILE A 51 -8.38 -0.70 -6.08
C ILE A 51 -8.55 -1.02 -4.60
N ALA A 52 -9.53 -0.37 -3.95
CA ALA A 52 -9.90 -0.63 -2.57
C ALA A 52 -10.93 -1.75 -2.51
N ARG A 53 -10.77 -2.69 -1.57
CA ARG A 53 -11.79 -3.69 -1.28
C ARG A 53 -12.79 -3.16 -0.27
N LEU A 54 -14.07 -3.30 -0.57
CA LEU A 54 -15.18 -2.93 0.30
C LEU A 54 -15.79 -4.18 0.95
N GLY A 55 -16.87 -4.01 1.70
CA GLY A 55 -17.61 -5.13 2.27
C GLY A 55 -18.18 -6.06 1.20
N GLY A 56 -18.16 -7.36 1.47
CA GLY A 56 -18.62 -8.39 0.52
C GLY A 56 -17.72 -8.49 -0.71
N ASP A 57 -18.34 -8.52 -1.89
CA ASP A 57 -17.65 -8.66 -3.17
C ASP A 57 -17.44 -7.33 -3.91
N LEU A 58 -17.70 -6.21 -3.22
CA LEU A 58 -17.59 -4.88 -3.80
C LEU A 58 -16.15 -4.35 -3.74
N CYS A 59 -15.80 -3.58 -4.76
CA CYS A 59 -14.53 -2.87 -4.88
C CYS A 59 -14.79 -1.42 -5.29
N SER A 60 -13.85 -0.53 -4.98
CA SER A 60 -13.87 0.87 -5.42
C SER A 60 -12.54 1.27 -6.05
N THR A 61 -12.61 2.14 -7.07
CA THR A 61 -11.43 2.84 -7.58
C THR A 61 -11.10 4.04 -6.69
N VAL A 62 -9.84 4.42 -6.62
CA VAL A 62 -9.37 5.60 -5.86
C VAL A 62 -9.38 6.89 -6.69
N ARG A 63 -10.16 6.97 -7.77
CA ARG A 63 -10.05 8.06 -8.76
C ARG A 63 -10.76 9.36 -8.33
N ASP A 64 -11.75 9.26 -7.46
CA ASP A 64 -12.40 10.41 -6.85
C ASP A 64 -11.67 10.82 -5.56
N ARG A 65 -10.74 11.77 -5.69
CA ARG A 65 -9.87 12.23 -4.58
C ARG A 65 -10.07 13.72 -4.33
N PHE A 66 -10.05 14.09 -3.06
CA PHE A 66 -10.05 15.47 -2.62
C PHE A 66 -9.04 15.64 -1.48
N GLU A 67 -8.51 16.86 -1.34
CA GLU A 67 -7.65 17.21 -0.23
C GLU A 67 -8.49 17.68 0.96
N MET A 68 -8.18 17.14 2.14
CA MET A 68 -8.74 17.62 3.40
C MET A 68 -7.56 17.99 4.31
N LEU A 69 -7.19 19.27 4.28
CA LEU A 69 -6.06 19.77 5.06
C LEU A 69 -6.36 19.66 6.55
N THR A 70 -5.36 19.24 7.34
CA THR A 70 -5.46 19.22 8.80
C THR A 70 -5.66 20.66 9.28
N PRO A 71 -6.74 20.96 10.05
CA PRO A 71 -6.93 22.28 10.61
C PRO A 71 -5.75 22.66 11.50
N THR A 72 -5.14 23.82 11.24
CA THR A 72 -4.15 24.42 12.14
C THR A 72 -4.86 25.26 13.19
N LEU A 73 -4.40 25.16 14.44
CA LEU A 73 -4.87 25.99 15.57
C LEU A 73 -4.49 27.47 15.40
#